data_AF-A0A2N3QFK8-F1
#
_entry.id   AF-A0A2N3QFK8-F1
#
_cell.length_a   1.000
_cell.length_b   1.000
_cell.length_c   1.000
_cell.angle_alpha   90.00
_cell.angle_beta   90.00
_cell.angle_gamma   90.00
#
_symmetry.space_group_name_H-M   'P 1'
#
loop_
_entity.id
_entity.type
_entity.pdbx_description
1 polymer ?
#
loop_
_entity_poly.entity_id
_entity_poly.type
_entity_poly.pdbx_seq_one_letter_code
_entity_poly.pdbx_strand_id
1 'polypeptide(L)'
;MRTDPHATDAHHLRRHTGSNQTVATETTTGVTAESTTGAVTDMASPGAPRTAAVRVLAEETEARNEPRPAAAHPTTGAAMELNVVSKHPDATIPESDISLADIERKRAHPLRTLCYIVLVLAALILPYWAGRTVGSQHTAWVVERFGAIDPRAIALVSWSVTVFAVLSVVMLIIDRVKALWFTLFVVLLCVEQFIGGVAMLRFDFWHSTYVIYGDAARVANAADLGIIAAGLALAVFAVVWVGLLVAIKKDSPLNVLTHVWTSLILLLVFETIALLIVMFGGLLTVV
;
A
#
# COMPACT_ATOMS: atom_id res chain seq x y z
N MET A 1 28.89 -9.72 -68.03
CA MET A 1 30.33 -9.39 -68.09
C MET A 1 30.45 -7.87 -68.14
N ARG A 2 31.08 -7.25 -67.12
CA ARG A 2 31.90 -6.01 -67.11
C ARG A 2 31.57 -4.90 -68.14
N THR A 3 31.43 -3.60 -67.83
CA THR A 3 32.15 -2.71 -66.89
C THR A 3 31.46 -1.32 -66.81
N ASP A 4 31.46 -0.70 -65.63
CA ASP A 4 31.36 0.76 -65.31
C ASP A 4 32.52 1.58 -65.97
N PRO A 5 32.73 2.93 -65.87
CA PRO A 5 32.44 3.87 -64.75
C PRO A 5 32.29 5.41 -65.05
N HIS A 6 32.02 6.20 -63.99
CA HIS A 6 32.61 7.52 -63.61
C HIS A 6 31.61 8.30 -62.71
N ALA A 7 31.88 8.47 -61.41
CA ALA A 7 32.62 9.58 -60.75
C ALA A 7 31.65 10.72 -60.30
N THR A 8 31.69 11.35 -59.12
CA THR A 8 32.77 11.54 -58.13
C THR A 8 32.21 12.12 -56.82
N ASP A 9 32.89 11.80 -55.70
CA ASP A 9 33.20 12.59 -54.50
C ASP A 9 32.16 13.30 -53.62
N ALA A 10 32.19 12.95 -52.31
CA ALA A 10 32.61 13.89 -51.27
C ALA A 10 33.04 13.17 -49.97
N HIS A 11 34.32 13.33 -49.64
CA HIS A 11 35.00 12.93 -48.42
C HIS A 11 34.48 13.66 -47.17
N HIS A 12 34.39 12.95 -46.03
CA HIS A 12 34.76 13.52 -44.73
C HIS A 12 35.30 12.43 -43.78
N LEU A 13 36.63 12.35 -43.70
CA LEU A 13 37.37 11.66 -42.63
C LEU A 13 37.27 12.48 -41.34
N ARG A 14 36.97 11.83 -40.21
CA ARG A 14 37.23 12.38 -38.87
C ARG A 14 38.26 11.51 -38.15
N ARG A 15 39.40 12.12 -37.81
CA ARG A 15 40.59 11.54 -37.18
C ARG A 15 40.34 11.14 -35.72
N HIS A 16 40.93 10.02 -35.31
CA HIS A 16 41.34 9.71 -33.94
C HIS A 16 42.83 10.03 -33.78
N THR A 17 43.22 10.77 -32.73
CA THR A 17 44.50 10.61 -31.96
C THR A 17 44.54 11.63 -30.82
N GLY A 18 45.06 11.21 -29.66
CA GLY A 18 44.92 11.89 -28.37
C GLY A 18 46.08 12.80 -27.92
N SER A 19 45.95 13.31 -26.69
CA SER A 19 46.97 13.83 -25.75
C SER A 19 46.18 14.40 -24.55
N ASN A 20 46.22 13.83 -23.36
CA ASN A 20 47.21 13.98 -22.28
C ASN A 20 47.64 15.44 -22.02
N GLN A 21 47.07 16.04 -20.97
CA GLN A 21 47.73 17.06 -20.15
C GLN A 21 47.18 17.03 -18.71
N THR A 22 48.06 16.60 -17.81
CA THR A 22 48.10 16.82 -16.36
C THR A 22 48.82 18.13 -16.04
N VAL A 23 48.85 18.50 -14.74
CA VAL A 23 49.63 19.57 -14.03
C VAL A 23 48.76 20.81 -13.70
N ALA A 24 48.63 21.34 -12.48
CA ALA A 24 49.27 21.20 -11.15
C ALA A 24 48.29 21.73 -10.08
N THR A 25 48.10 21.08 -8.91
CA THR A 25 48.84 21.23 -7.62
C THR A 25 48.34 22.39 -6.74
N GLU A 26 47.73 22.05 -5.61
CA GLU A 26 48.09 22.65 -4.32
C GLU A 26 47.81 21.66 -3.17
N THR A 27 48.86 21.37 -2.41
CA THR A 27 48.90 20.59 -1.17
C THR A 27 49.39 21.52 -0.07
N THR A 28 48.78 21.49 1.11
CA THR A 28 49.40 21.70 2.45
C THR A 28 48.27 21.45 3.47
N THR A 29 48.17 20.32 4.17
CA THR A 29 48.95 19.80 5.31
C THR A 29 48.78 20.61 6.60
N GLY A 30 48.36 19.94 7.67
CA GLY A 30 48.58 20.35 9.06
C GLY A 30 47.32 20.32 9.94
N VAL A 31 47.24 19.79 11.17
CA VAL A 31 48.09 18.94 12.04
C VAL A 31 47.38 18.97 13.43
N THR A 32 47.32 17.84 14.15
CA THR A 32 47.14 17.66 15.63
C THR A 32 45.87 18.18 16.33
N ALA A 33 45.43 17.68 17.49
CA ALA A 33 45.69 16.52 18.32
C ALA A 33 44.64 16.52 19.48
N GLU A 34 44.35 15.32 19.98
CA GLU A 34 44.25 14.88 21.39
C GLU A 34 43.40 15.55 22.49
N SER A 35 43.02 14.64 23.40
CA SER A 35 42.78 14.77 24.85
C SER A 35 41.30 14.89 25.24
N THR A 36 40.60 13.82 25.69
CA THR A 36 40.79 12.92 26.85
C THR A 36 40.45 13.57 28.20
N THR A 37 39.78 12.77 29.04
CA THR A 37 39.54 12.86 30.51
C THR A 37 38.07 13.16 30.83
N GLY A 38 37.32 12.42 31.65
CA GLY A 38 37.52 11.32 32.61
C GLY A 38 36.20 11.28 33.44
N ALA A 39 35.54 10.14 33.68
CA ALA A 39 35.73 9.25 34.85
C ALA A 39 35.64 10.00 36.21
N VAL A 40 34.97 9.60 37.30
CA VAL A 40 34.27 8.37 37.75
C VAL A 40 33.84 8.62 39.23
N THR A 41 32.72 8.02 39.72
CA THR A 41 32.34 7.68 41.15
C THR A 41 32.14 8.83 42.20
N ASP A 42 31.41 8.73 43.32
CA ASP A 42 30.83 7.60 44.09
C ASP A 42 29.72 8.05 45.09
N MET A 43 28.88 7.06 45.46
CA MET A 43 28.10 6.78 46.71
C MET A 43 27.74 7.85 47.77
N ALA A 44 26.44 7.89 48.19
CA ALA A 44 25.94 7.43 49.52
C ALA A 44 24.51 7.93 49.86
N SER A 45 23.64 7.00 50.29
CA SER A 45 22.30 7.19 50.91
C SER A 45 22.47 7.41 52.44
N PRO A 46 21.57 8.05 53.24
CA PRO A 46 20.20 7.56 53.51
C PRO A 46 19.12 8.63 53.79
N GLY A 47 17.88 8.34 53.41
CA GLY A 47 16.73 9.14 53.88
C GLY A 47 15.42 8.80 53.18
N ALA A 48 14.68 7.84 53.70
CA ALA A 48 13.24 7.69 53.46
C ALA A 48 12.53 8.01 54.80
N PRO A 49 11.23 8.40 54.85
CA PRO A 49 10.22 7.37 54.59
C PRO A 49 8.81 7.85 54.14
N ARG A 50 7.99 6.85 53.74
CA ARG A 50 6.53 6.76 53.95
C ARG A 50 5.62 7.73 53.18
N THR A 51 5.14 7.30 52.01
CA THR A 51 3.77 7.69 51.59
C THR A 51 3.12 6.75 50.58
N ALA A 52 3.89 5.96 49.81
CA ALA A 52 3.31 5.06 48.80
C ALA A 52 2.94 3.65 49.32
N ALA A 53 3.65 3.12 50.31
CA ALA A 53 3.45 1.74 50.79
C ALA A 53 2.23 1.55 51.73
N VAL A 54 1.60 2.62 52.20
CA VAL A 54 0.42 2.55 53.09
C VAL A 54 -0.89 2.43 52.30
N ARG A 55 -0.92 2.86 51.03
CA ARG A 55 -2.14 2.79 50.21
C ARG A 55 -2.44 1.38 49.68
N VAL A 56 -1.42 0.57 49.45
CA VAL A 56 -1.61 -0.78 48.89
C VAL A 56 -1.98 -1.82 49.96
N LEU A 57 -1.59 -1.60 51.22
CA LEU A 57 -1.99 -2.45 52.35
C LEU A 57 -3.38 -2.13 52.92
N ALA A 58 -3.91 -0.92 52.67
CA ALA A 58 -5.25 -0.54 53.11
C ALA A 58 -6.35 -1.17 52.23
N GLU A 59 -6.09 -1.32 50.93
CA GLU A 59 -7.06 -1.87 49.97
C GLU A 59 -7.14 -3.42 50.04
N GLU A 60 -6.06 -4.09 50.46
CA GLU A 60 -6.04 -5.55 50.63
C GLU A 60 -6.63 -6.03 51.98
N THR A 61 -6.84 -5.11 52.93
CA THR A 61 -7.44 -5.43 54.24
C THR A 61 -8.96 -5.17 54.27
N GLU A 62 -9.50 -4.40 53.31
CA GLU A 62 -10.93 -4.08 53.22
C GLU A 62 -11.75 -5.13 52.44
N ALA A 63 -11.08 -6.03 51.71
CA ALA A 63 -11.71 -7.17 51.02
C ALA A 63 -11.83 -8.45 51.88
N ARG A 64 -11.52 -8.38 53.19
CA ARG A 64 -11.47 -9.56 54.10
C ARG A 64 -12.36 -9.42 55.34
N ASN A 65 -13.48 -8.69 55.25
CA ASN A 65 -14.49 -8.63 56.30
C ASN A 65 -15.90 -8.48 55.70
N GLU A 66 -16.42 -9.54 55.07
CA GLU A 66 -17.87 -9.69 54.89
C GLU A 66 -18.50 -10.32 56.14
N PRO A 67 -19.58 -9.73 56.70
CA PRO A 67 -20.36 -10.37 57.75
C PRO A 67 -21.21 -11.52 57.17
N ARG A 68 -20.95 -12.74 57.65
CA ARG A 68 -21.75 -13.95 57.39
C ARG A 68 -23.20 -13.76 57.87
N PRO A 69 -24.25 -14.05 57.06
CA PRO A 69 -25.63 -13.99 57.52
C PRO A 69 -25.89 -15.11 58.53
N ALA A 70 -26.41 -14.75 59.70
CA ALA A 70 -26.84 -15.69 60.72
C ALA A 70 -28.08 -16.47 60.25
N ALA A 71 -28.08 -17.78 60.50
CA ALA A 71 -29.19 -18.67 60.25
C ALA A 71 -30.36 -18.39 61.21
N ALA A 72 -31.58 -18.26 60.67
CA ALA A 72 -32.82 -18.37 61.42
C ALA A 72 -33.89 -19.10 60.57
N HIS A 73 -34.35 -20.25 61.05
CA HIS A 73 -35.55 -20.97 60.59
C HIS A 73 -36.75 -20.63 61.53
N PRO A 74 -37.98 -21.11 61.26
CA PRO A 74 -39.02 -20.45 60.49
C PRO A 74 -40.22 -20.03 61.39
N THR A 75 -41.15 -19.23 60.87
CA THR A 75 -42.51 -19.17 61.44
C THR A 75 -43.53 -19.35 60.33
N THR A 76 -44.34 -20.38 60.52
CA THR A 76 -45.36 -20.93 59.64
C THR A 76 -46.62 -20.07 59.60
N GLY A 77 -47.15 -19.88 58.39
CA GLY A 77 -48.59 -19.95 58.10
C GLY A 77 -49.42 -18.67 58.19
N ALA A 78 -49.88 -18.16 57.04
CA ALA A 78 -51.31 -18.17 56.67
C ALA A 78 -51.59 -17.44 55.34
N ALA A 79 -52.51 -18.04 54.58
CA ALA A 79 -53.36 -17.47 53.53
C ALA A 79 -52.74 -17.11 52.16
N MET A 80 -52.90 -18.04 51.21
CA MET A 80 -53.14 -17.71 49.80
C MET A 80 -54.46 -16.94 49.67
N GLU A 81 -54.47 -15.78 49.02
CA GLU A 81 -55.66 -15.26 48.35
C GLU A 81 -55.29 -14.43 47.10
N LEU A 82 -55.77 -14.95 45.97
CA LEU A 82 -56.19 -14.24 44.75
C LEU A 82 -55.12 -13.63 43.82
N ASN A 83 -54.78 -14.47 42.85
CA ASN A 83 -54.55 -14.12 41.44
C ASN A 83 -55.46 -12.96 40.97
N VAL A 84 -54.87 -11.77 40.81
CA VAL A 84 -55.40 -10.69 39.95
C VAL A 84 -54.40 -10.48 38.81
N VAL A 85 -54.56 -11.31 37.78
CA VAL A 85 -54.07 -11.06 36.43
C VAL A 85 -54.75 -9.82 35.86
N SER A 86 -53.93 -9.03 35.14
CA SER A 86 -54.24 -7.82 34.38
C SER A 86 -54.19 -6.49 35.15
N LYS A 87 -52.96 -5.98 35.28
CA LYS A 87 -52.66 -4.62 34.83
C LYS A 87 -51.30 -4.66 34.15
N HIS A 88 -51.29 -4.54 32.82
CA HIS A 88 -50.08 -4.09 32.13
C HIS A 88 -49.69 -2.75 32.75
N PRO A 89 -48.44 -2.57 33.20
CA PRO A 89 -47.94 -1.24 33.52
C PRO A 89 -48.09 -0.40 32.25
N ASP A 90 -48.79 0.73 32.32
CA ASP A 90 -48.70 1.73 31.27
C ASP A 90 -47.22 2.05 31.08
N ALA A 91 -46.70 1.68 29.90
CA ALA A 91 -45.33 1.89 29.54
C ALA A 91 -45.07 3.40 29.58
N THR A 92 -44.46 3.87 30.66
CA THR A 92 -43.96 5.25 30.77
C THR A 92 -42.63 5.37 30.03
N ILE A 93 -42.60 4.85 28.79
CA ILE A 93 -41.52 5.08 27.84
C ILE A 93 -42.12 6.07 26.85
N PRO A 94 -41.62 7.32 26.79
CA PRO A 94 -42.07 8.25 25.76
C PRO A 94 -41.83 7.59 24.39
N GLU A 95 -42.76 7.74 23.45
CA GLU A 95 -42.62 7.28 22.07
C GLU A 95 -41.36 7.90 21.43
N SER A 96 -40.22 7.28 21.66
CA SER A 96 -38.98 7.52 20.95
C SER A 96 -38.85 6.47 19.85
N ASP A 97 -39.88 6.34 19.03
CA ASP A 97 -39.86 5.62 17.76
C ASP A 97 -39.14 6.46 16.68
N ILE A 98 -37.97 6.99 17.04
CA ILE A 98 -37.00 7.36 16.04
C ILE A 98 -36.39 6.06 15.54
N SER A 99 -37.02 5.57 14.46
CA SER A 99 -36.67 4.33 13.79
C SER A 99 -35.16 4.23 13.61
N LEU A 100 -34.59 3.11 14.06
CA LEU A 100 -33.18 2.78 13.86
C LEU A 100 -32.79 2.82 12.37
N ALA A 101 -33.77 2.54 11.48
CA ALA A 101 -33.63 2.69 10.03
C ALA A 101 -33.60 4.15 9.55
N ASP A 102 -34.25 5.10 10.25
CA ASP A 102 -34.18 6.53 9.91
C ASP A 102 -32.89 7.19 10.45
N ILE A 103 -32.35 6.68 11.57
CA ILE A 103 -31.01 7.05 12.07
C ILE A 103 -29.93 6.55 11.10
N GLU A 104 -30.01 5.32 10.58
CA GLU A 104 -29.08 4.82 9.56
C GLU A 104 -29.17 5.61 8.26
N ARG A 105 -30.38 6.03 7.83
CA ARG A 105 -30.56 6.87 6.64
C ARG A 105 -29.91 8.24 6.77
N LYS A 106 -29.92 8.84 7.97
CA LYS A 106 -29.24 10.13 8.24
C LYS A 106 -27.73 10.00 8.48
N ARG A 107 -27.26 8.81 8.87
CA ARG A 107 -25.84 8.52 9.14
C ARG A 107 -25.07 8.07 7.91
N ALA A 108 -25.76 7.54 6.90
CA ALA A 108 -25.22 7.49 5.55
C ALA A 108 -24.98 8.95 5.12
N HIS A 109 -23.73 9.32 4.82
CA HIS A 109 -23.43 10.58 4.18
C HIS A 109 -23.38 10.36 2.66
N PRO A 110 -24.53 10.25 1.96
CA PRO A 110 -24.57 9.86 0.55
C PRO A 110 -23.75 10.80 -0.32
N LEU A 111 -23.72 12.09 0.04
CA LEU A 111 -22.92 13.09 -0.66
C LEU A 111 -21.42 12.85 -0.52
N ARG A 112 -20.93 12.46 0.68
CA ARG A 112 -19.49 12.17 0.87
C ARG A 112 -19.07 10.92 0.12
N THR A 113 -19.88 9.86 0.16
CA THR A 113 -19.64 8.65 -0.65
C THR A 113 -19.65 8.97 -2.13
N LEU A 114 -20.61 9.78 -2.60
CA LEU A 114 -20.66 10.26 -3.97
C LEU A 114 -19.40 11.04 -4.33
N CYS A 115 -18.93 11.96 -3.49
CA CYS A 115 -17.68 12.68 -3.71
C CYS A 115 -16.47 11.74 -3.84
N TYR A 116 -16.36 10.71 -3.00
CA TYR A 116 -15.28 9.73 -3.12
C TYR A 116 -15.36 8.93 -4.41
N ILE A 117 -16.56 8.49 -4.82
CA ILE A 117 -16.77 7.79 -6.09
C ILE A 117 -16.39 8.70 -7.27
N VAL A 118 -16.88 9.94 -7.28
CA VAL A 118 -16.56 10.93 -8.31
C VAL A 118 -15.07 11.21 -8.37
N LEU A 119 -14.39 11.30 -7.22
CA LEU A 119 -12.95 11.50 -7.17
C LEU A 119 -12.18 10.32 -7.76
N VAL A 120 -12.56 9.08 -7.43
CA VAL A 120 -11.94 7.87 -8.00
C VAL A 120 -12.20 7.79 -9.51
N LEU A 121 -13.42 8.10 -9.98
CA LEU A 121 -13.73 8.16 -11.41
C LEU A 121 -12.94 9.25 -12.13
N ALA A 122 -12.80 10.42 -11.52
CA ALA A 122 -11.98 11.50 -12.07
C ALA A 122 -10.51 11.08 -12.16
N ALA A 123 -9.98 10.41 -11.13
CA ALA A 123 -8.63 9.84 -11.09
C ALA A 123 -8.42 8.69 -12.10
N LEU A 124 -9.49 8.00 -12.48
CA LEU A 124 -9.46 7.00 -13.54
C LEU A 124 -9.36 7.66 -14.94
N ILE A 125 -10.22 8.63 -15.21
CA ILE A 125 -10.47 9.14 -16.57
C ILE A 125 -9.50 10.26 -16.95
N LEU A 126 -9.37 11.28 -16.11
CA LEU A 126 -8.62 12.50 -16.46
C LEU A 126 -7.12 12.22 -16.69
N PRO A 127 -6.42 11.45 -15.84
CA PRO A 127 -5.00 11.18 -16.00
C PRO A 127 -4.71 10.26 -17.20
N TYR A 128 -5.57 9.28 -17.47
CA TYR A 128 -5.44 8.42 -18.64
C TYR A 128 -5.57 9.22 -19.94
N TRP A 129 -6.60 10.08 -20.01
CA TRP A 129 -6.78 10.97 -21.15
C TRP A 129 -5.58 11.90 -21.34
N ALA A 130 -5.12 12.53 -20.26
CA ALA A 130 -3.93 13.39 -20.29
C ALA A 130 -2.69 12.63 -20.79
N GLY A 131 -2.42 11.43 -20.26
CA GLY A 131 -1.31 10.59 -20.71
C GLY A 131 -1.38 10.26 -22.19
N ARG A 132 -2.58 9.90 -22.68
CA ARG A 132 -2.81 9.60 -24.11
C ARG A 132 -2.58 10.81 -25.01
N THR A 133 -3.00 12.01 -24.59
CA THR A 133 -2.74 13.24 -25.34
C THR A 133 -1.25 13.57 -25.41
N VAL A 134 -0.51 13.39 -24.31
CA VAL A 134 0.96 13.57 -24.29
C VAL A 134 1.64 12.57 -25.22
N GLY A 135 1.25 11.29 -25.17
CA GLY A 135 1.86 10.25 -26.00
C GLY A 135 1.66 10.44 -27.50
N SER A 136 0.51 11.01 -27.90
CA SER A 136 0.16 11.22 -29.31
C SER A 136 0.57 12.58 -29.88
N GLN A 137 0.50 13.65 -29.08
CA GLN A 137 0.79 15.02 -29.55
C GLN A 137 2.25 15.41 -29.30
N HIS A 138 2.89 14.83 -28.29
CA HIS A 138 4.24 15.17 -27.85
C HIS A 138 5.17 13.95 -27.86
N THR A 139 4.99 13.07 -28.85
CA THR A 139 5.74 11.80 -28.99
C THR A 139 7.25 12.00 -28.95
N ALA A 140 7.78 13.01 -29.67
CA ALA A 140 9.23 13.28 -29.70
C ALA A 140 9.80 13.59 -28.31
N TRP A 141 9.08 14.35 -27.49
CA TRP A 141 9.48 14.68 -26.13
C TRP A 141 9.48 13.45 -25.21
N VAL A 142 8.48 12.56 -25.36
CA VAL A 142 8.43 11.29 -24.61
C VAL A 142 9.61 10.39 -25.00
N VAL A 143 9.88 10.25 -26.30
CA VAL A 143 10.98 9.41 -26.79
C VAL A 143 12.34 9.94 -26.33
N GLU A 144 12.57 11.24 -26.38
CA GLU A 144 13.82 11.84 -25.88
C GLU A 144 14.02 11.58 -24.38
N ARG A 145 12.96 11.71 -23.58
CA ARG A 145 13.05 11.61 -22.12
C ARG A 145 13.15 10.17 -21.62
N PHE A 146 12.41 9.25 -22.25
CA PHE A 146 12.29 7.86 -21.80
C PHE A 146 13.10 6.88 -22.63
N GLY A 147 13.50 7.21 -23.86
CA GLY A 147 14.30 6.35 -24.74
C GLY A 147 15.71 6.06 -24.21
N ALA A 148 16.23 6.92 -23.33
CA ALA A 148 17.51 6.72 -22.66
C ALA A 148 17.42 5.81 -21.42
N ILE A 149 16.21 5.48 -20.96
CA ILE A 149 15.99 4.67 -19.76
C ILE A 149 15.89 3.20 -20.16
N ASP A 150 16.54 2.32 -19.40
CA ASP A 150 16.42 0.87 -19.59
C ASP A 150 14.94 0.45 -19.43
N PRO A 151 14.35 -0.26 -20.41
CA PRO A 151 12.99 -0.79 -20.32
C PRO A 151 12.72 -1.56 -19.02
N ARG A 152 13.72 -2.24 -18.46
CA ARG A 152 13.62 -2.95 -17.17
C ARG A 152 13.30 -2.01 -16.01
N ALA A 153 13.92 -0.83 -15.97
CA ALA A 153 13.66 0.16 -14.94
C ALA A 153 12.23 0.70 -15.05
N ILE A 154 11.73 0.84 -16.28
CA ILE A 154 10.37 1.34 -16.54
C ILE A 154 9.32 0.32 -16.12
N ALA A 155 9.53 -0.97 -16.46
CA ALA A 155 8.68 -2.06 -16.00
C ALA A 155 8.65 -2.14 -14.46
N LEU A 156 9.80 -1.98 -13.80
CA LEU A 156 9.88 -1.94 -12.34
C LEU A 156 9.08 -0.78 -11.75
N VAL A 157 9.18 0.41 -12.35
CA VAL A 157 8.46 1.61 -11.88
C VAL A 157 6.95 1.43 -12.04
N SER A 158 6.47 0.99 -13.22
CA SER A 158 5.05 0.80 -13.46
C SER A 158 4.46 -0.34 -12.60
N TRP A 159 5.19 -1.44 -12.45
CA TRP A 159 4.86 -2.51 -11.50
C TRP A 159 4.76 -1.97 -10.08
N SER A 160 5.75 -1.20 -9.61
CA SER A 160 5.77 -0.67 -8.24
C SER A 160 4.56 0.21 -7.98
N VAL A 161 4.24 1.14 -8.89
CA VAL A 161 3.06 2.01 -8.77
C VAL A 161 1.79 1.17 -8.62
N THR A 162 1.62 0.15 -9.47
CA THR A 162 0.44 -0.72 -9.46
C THR A 162 0.34 -1.52 -8.16
N VAL A 163 1.43 -2.13 -7.70
CA VAL A 163 1.46 -2.88 -6.44
C VAL A 163 1.16 -1.96 -5.26
N PHE A 164 1.75 -0.77 -5.20
CA PHE A 164 1.45 0.19 -4.13
C PHE A 164 0.00 0.68 -4.19
N ALA A 165 -0.60 0.83 -5.37
CA ALA A 165 -2.01 1.19 -5.51
C ALA A 165 -2.91 0.09 -4.92
N VAL A 166 -2.64 -1.17 -5.27
CA VAL A 166 -3.33 -2.35 -4.71
C VAL A 166 -3.16 -2.43 -3.19
N LEU A 167 -1.92 -2.29 -2.70
CA LEU A 167 -1.64 -2.28 -1.26
C LEU A 167 -2.36 -1.15 -0.54
N SER A 168 -2.49 0.02 -1.16
CA SER A 168 -3.25 1.14 -0.60
C SER A 168 -4.73 0.80 -0.46
N VAL A 169 -5.32 0.09 -1.42
CA VAL A 169 -6.71 -0.42 -1.31
C VAL A 169 -6.83 -1.48 -0.22
N VAL A 170 -5.90 -2.43 -0.15
CA VAL A 170 -5.89 -3.46 0.90
C VAL A 170 -5.79 -2.81 2.28
N MET A 171 -4.92 -1.82 2.42
CA MET A 171 -4.71 -1.11 3.68
C MET A 171 -5.85 -0.16 4.04
N LEU A 172 -6.60 0.35 3.05
CA LEU A 172 -7.86 1.07 3.27
C LEU A 172 -8.91 0.21 3.98
N ILE A 173 -8.85 -1.12 3.81
CA ILE A 173 -9.75 -2.08 4.47
C ILE A 173 -9.24 -2.42 5.89
N ILE A 174 -7.93 -2.69 6.02
CA ILE A 174 -7.32 -3.21 7.25
C ILE A 174 -7.11 -2.12 8.30
N ASP A 175 -6.60 -0.95 7.89
CA ASP A 175 -6.12 0.07 8.82
C ASP A 175 -7.21 1.03 9.30
N ARG A 176 -6.94 1.68 10.42
CA ARG A 176 -7.78 2.70 11.04
C ARG A 176 -7.71 4.03 10.30
N VAL A 177 -6.55 4.40 9.74
CA VAL A 177 -6.30 5.71 9.11
C VAL A 177 -6.71 5.71 7.64
N LYS A 178 -8.01 5.48 7.38
CA LYS A 178 -8.54 5.31 6.01
C LYS A 178 -8.29 6.49 5.08
N ALA A 179 -8.28 7.72 5.59
CA ALA A 179 -8.06 8.92 4.78
C ALA A 179 -6.67 8.93 4.12
N LEU A 180 -5.62 8.51 4.85
CA LEU A 180 -4.26 8.44 4.32
C LEU A 180 -4.19 7.44 3.17
N TRP A 181 -4.66 6.21 3.41
CA TRP A 181 -4.64 5.15 2.40
C TRP A 181 -5.50 5.47 1.19
N PHE A 182 -6.64 6.14 1.39
CA PHE A 182 -7.48 6.61 0.29
C PHE A 182 -6.77 7.68 -0.54
N THR A 183 -6.16 8.70 0.08
CA THR A 183 -5.40 9.73 -0.65
C THR A 183 -4.21 9.12 -1.39
N LEU A 184 -3.47 8.22 -0.75
CA LEU A 184 -2.36 7.50 -1.38
C LEU A 184 -2.83 6.67 -2.57
N PHE A 185 -3.93 5.93 -2.42
CA PHE A 185 -4.57 5.18 -3.50
C PHE A 185 -4.95 6.09 -4.66
N VAL A 186 -5.61 7.23 -4.41
CA VAL A 186 -6.02 8.17 -5.46
C VAL A 186 -4.81 8.75 -6.20
N VAL A 187 -3.74 9.11 -5.49
CA VAL A 187 -2.51 9.61 -6.11
C VAL A 187 -1.85 8.53 -6.96
N LEU A 188 -1.68 7.32 -6.44
CA LEU A 188 -1.09 6.20 -7.17
C LEU A 188 -1.95 5.80 -8.38
N LEU A 189 -3.27 5.83 -8.23
CA LEU A 189 -4.20 5.59 -9.33
C LEU A 189 -4.01 6.64 -10.43
N CYS A 190 -3.91 7.93 -10.09
CA CYS A 190 -3.61 8.97 -11.08
C CYS A 190 -2.29 8.72 -11.81
N VAL A 191 -1.24 8.32 -11.09
CA VAL A 191 0.06 8.02 -11.68
C VAL A 191 -0.02 6.79 -12.59
N GLU A 192 -0.66 5.71 -12.15
CA GLU A 192 -0.84 4.48 -12.93
C GLU A 192 -1.63 4.75 -14.21
N GLN A 193 -2.75 5.49 -14.11
CA GLN A 193 -3.56 5.84 -15.26
C GLN A 193 -2.80 6.75 -16.23
N PHE A 194 -1.99 7.67 -15.74
CA PHE A 194 -1.13 8.49 -16.60
C PHE A 194 -0.08 7.64 -17.33
N ILE A 195 0.60 6.73 -16.62
CA ILE A 195 1.57 5.80 -17.21
C ILE A 195 0.88 4.94 -18.28
N GLY A 196 -0.26 4.34 -17.98
CA GLY A 196 -1.03 3.54 -18.94
C GLY A 196 -1.56 4.38 -20.12
N GLY A 197 -1.87 5.66 -19.91
CA GLY A 197 -2.26 6.59 -20.96
C GLY A 197 -1.11 6.89 -21.93
N VAL A 198 0.09 7.18 -21.41
CA VAL A 198 1.30 7.44 -22.21
C VAL A 198 1.73 6.18 -22.94
N ALA A 199 1.74 5.03 -22.27
CA ALA A 199 2.09 3.74 -22.85
C ALA A 199 1.01 3.19 -23.81
N MET A 200 -0.17 3.82 -23.88
CA MET A 200 -1.31 3.35 -24.66
C MET A 200 -1.75 1.92 -24.30
N LEU A 201 -1.76 1.64 -23.00
CA LEU A 201 -2.09 0.35 -22.41
C LEU A 201 -3.31 -0.28 -23.09
N ARG A 202 -3.05 -1.39 -23.78
CA ARG A 202 -4.02 -2.23 -24.48
C ARG A 202 -3.48 -3.65 -24.46
N PHE A 203 -4.32 -4.69 -24.41
CA PHE A 203 -3.81 -6.07 -24.46
C PHE A 203 -3.04 -6.41 -25.76
N ASP A 204 -3.30 -5.67 -26.85
CA ASP A 204 -2.55 -5.73 -28.13
C ASP A 204 -1.44 -4.66 -28.23
N PHE A 205 -0.88 -4.21 -27.11
CA PHE A 205 0.01 -3.05 -27.07
C PHE A 205 1.23 -3.18 -28.01
N TRP A 206 1.73 -4.40 -28.23
CA TRP A 206 2.86 -4.69 -29.13
C TRP A 206 2.74 -4.06 -30.52
N HIS A 207 1.53 -4.02 -31.08
CA HIS A 207 1.27 -3.42 -32.37
C HIS A 207 0.80 -1.97 -32.26
N SER A 208 0.08 -1.62 -31.19
CA SER A 208 -0.52 -0.29 -31.02
C SER A 208 0.51 0.79 -30.71
N THR A 209 1.53 0.49 -29.91
CA THR A 209 2.57 1.45 -29.53
C THR A 209 3.63 1.59 -30.60
N TYR A 210 3.92 0.52 -31.36
CA TYR A 210 4.89 0.53 -32.44
C TYR A 210 4.54 1.55 -33.52
N VAL A 211 3.26 1.67 -33.88
CA VAL A 211 2.78 2.65 -34.87
C VAL A 211 3.04 4.09 -34.43
N ILE A 212 3.14 4.34 -33.13
CA ILE A 212 3.21 5.70 -32.56
C ILE A 212 4.64 6.04 -32.16
N TYR A 213 5.34 5.11 -31.50
CA TYR A 213 6.66 5.34 -30.94
C TYR A 213 7.80 4.72 -31.76
N GLY A 214 7.52 3.92 -32.79
CA GLY A 214 8.53 3.25 -33.61
C GLY A 214 9.50 2.41 -32.76
N ASP A 215 10.79 2.60 -32.95
CA ASP A 215 11.85 1.88 -32.23
C ASP A 215 11.85 2.13 -30.71
N ALA A 216 11.27 3.25 -30.25
CA ALA A 216 11.13 3.56 -28.83
C ALA A 216 9.94 2.86 -28.16
N ALA A 217 9.14 2.08 -28.90
CA ALA A 217 7.99 1.36 -28.36
C ALA A 217 8.36 0.36 -27.25
N ARG A 218 9.60 -0.14 -27.24
CA ARG A 218 10.13 -1.05 -26.20
C ARG A 218 9.93 -0.51 -24.78
N VAL A 219 10.11 0.80 -24.63
CA VAL A 219 10.00 1.53 -23.37
C VAL A 219 8.54 1.61 -22.90
N ALA A 220 7.63 1.98 -23.80
CA ALA A 220 6.19 2.01 -23.51
C ALA A 220 5.66 0.61 -23.17
N ASN A 221 6.05 -0.38 -23.96
CA ASN A 221 5.65 -1.78 -23.81
C ASN A 221 6.14 -2.40 -22.50
N ALA A 222 7.32 -2.00 -22.03
CA ALA A 222 7.82 -2.40 -20.73
C ALA A 222 6.97 -1.85 -19.57
N ALA A 223 6.48 -0.61 -19.70
CA ALA A 223 5.56 -0.03 -18.72
C ALA A 223 4.27 -0.85 -18.65
N ASP A 224 3.68 -1.18 -19.80
CA ASP A 224 2.46 -1.99 -19.90
C ASP A 224 2.66 -3.39 -19.31
N LEU A 225 3.80 -4.03 -19.60
CA LEU A 225 4.15 -5.33 -19.02
C LEU A 225 4.20 -5.30 -17.49
N GLY A 226 4.74 -4.23 -16.89
CA GLY A 226 4.77 -4.09 -15.43
C GLY A 226 3.36 -4.00 -14.81
N ILE A 227 2.45 -3.23 -15.42
CA ILE A 227 1.05 -3.08 -14.97
C ILE A 227 0.30 -4.41 -15.12
N ILE A 228 0.40 -5.04 -16.30
CA ILE A 228 -0.28 -6.31 -16.59
C ILE A 228 0.24 -7.42 -15.68
N ALA A 229 1.55 -7.50 -15.43
CA ALA A 229 2.13 -8.51 -14.56
C ALA A 229 1.65 -8.37 -13.12
N ALA A 230 1.58 -7.14 -12.57
CA ALA A 230 1.00 -6.90 -11.25
C ALA A 230 -0.47 -7.33 -11.20
N GLY A 231 -1.27 -6.91 -12.19
CA GLY A 231 -2.69 -7.30 -12.27
C GLY A 231 -2.90 -8.81 -12.34
N LEU A 232 -2.08 -9.53 -13.13
CA LEU A 232 -2.13 -10.98 -13.24
C LEU A 232 -1.66 -11.68 -11.95
N ALA A 233 -0.60 -11.18 -11.31
CA ALA A 233 -0.12 -11.71 -10.04
C ALA A 233 -1.19 -11.62 -8.96
N LEU A 234 -1.85 -10.46 -8.84
CA LEU A 234 -2.99 -10.25 -7.95
C LEU A 234 -4.14 -11.22 -8.25
N ALA A 235 -4.47 -11.46 -9.52
CA ALA A 235 -5.54 -12.38 -9.91
C ALA A 235 -5.20 -13.84 -9.55
N VAL A 236 -3.98 -14.30 -9.84
CA VAL A 236 -3.50 -15.64 -9.47
C VAL A 236 -3.48 -15.79 -7.95
N PHE A 237 -2.96 -14.80 -7.23
CA PHE A 237 -2.99 -14.76 -5.78
C PHE A 237 -4.43 -14.89 -5.27
N ALA A 238 -5.40 -14.15 -5.80
CA ALA A 238 -6.79 -14.22 -5.35
C ALA A 238 -7.39 -15.63 -5.52
N VAL A 239 -7.09 -16.32 -6.62
CA VAL A 239 -7.54 -17.71 -6.83
C VAL A 239 -6.90 -18.66 -5.81
N VAL A 240 -5.57 -18.56 -5.63
CA VAL A 240 -4.84 -19.37 -4.64
C VAL A 240 -5.33 -19.08 -3.23
N TRP A 241 -5.56 -17.80 -2.92
CA TRP A 241 -6.07 -17.30 -1.64
C TRP A 241 -7.41 -17.95 -1.29
N VAL A 242 -8.37 -17.90 -2.22
CA VAL A 242 -9.69 -18.51 -2.06
C VAL A 242 -9.56 -20.04 -1.95
N GLY A 243 -8.69 -20.67 -2.75
CA GLY A 243 -8.40 -22.10 -2.65
C GLY A 243 -7.88 -22.51 -1.28
N LEU A 244 -6.97 -21.73 -0.69
CA LEU A 244 -6.47 -21.95 0.67
C LEU A 244 -7.58 -21.83 1.71
N LEU A 245 -8.47 -20.84 1.58
CA LEU A 245 -9.61 -20.66 2.48
C LEU A 245 -10.58 -21.85 2.47
N VAL A 246 -10.74 -22.51 1.32
CA VAL A 246 -11.62 -23.68 1.17
C VAL A 246 -10.92 -24.97 1.61
N ALA A 247 -9.64 -25.14 1.29
CA ALA A 247 -8.92 -26.38 1.53
C ALA A 247 -8.37 -26.53 2.96
N ILE A 248 -8.00 -25.43 3.62
CA ILE A 248 -7.34 -25.47 4.92
C ILE A 248 -8.36 -25.48 6.06
N LYS A 249 -8.31 -26.53 6.88
CA LYS A 249 -9.07 -26.59 8.14
C LYS A 249 -8.57 -25.53 9.12
N LYS A 250 -9.49 -24.91 9.87
CA LYS A 250 -9.20 -23.81 10.80
C LYS A 250 -8.21 -24.17 11.90
N ASP A 251 -8.16 -25.44 12.29
CA ASP A 251 -7.26 -25.94 13.35
C ASP A 251 -5.89 -26.39 12.80
N SER A 252 -5.65 -26.28 11.49
CA SER A 252 -4.37 -26.64 10.87
C SER A 252 -3.32 -25.55 11.12
N PRO A 253 -2.04 -25.92 11.33
CA PRO A 253 -0.95 -24.94 11.39
C PRO A 253 -0.82 -24.10 10.10
N LEU A 254 -1.35 -24.59 8.97
CA LEU A 254 -1.38 -23.85 7.71
C LEU A 254 -2.41 -22.70 7.69
N ASN A 255 -3.30 -22.62 8.69
CA ASN A 255 -4.26 -21.53 8.83
C ASN A 255 -3.56 -20.16 9.04
N VAL A 256 -2.28 -20.17 9.46
CA VAL A 256 -1.44 -18.96 9.58
C VAL A 256 -1.31 -18.22 8.25
N LEU A 257 -1.33 -18.92 7.11
CA LEU A 257 -1.28 -18.28 5.80
C LEU A 257 -2.47 -17.35 5.58
N THR A 258 -3.63 -17.67 6.18
CA THR A 258 -4.91 -16.93 6.14
C THR A 258 -5.06 -15.78 7.11
N HIS A 259 -4.05 -15.57 7.94
CA HIS A 259 -3.99 -14.36 8.72
C HIS A 259 -3.64 -13.17 7.83
N VAL A 260 -4.32 -12.03 8.05
CA VAL A 260 -4.27 -10.82 7.22
C VAL A 260 -2.83 -10.43 6.82
N TRP A 261 -1.94 -10.32 7.80
CA TRP A 261 -0.53 -9.95 7.56
C TRP A 261 0.27 -10.99 6.78
N THR A 262 0.04 -12.28 7.05
CA THR A 262 0.71 -13.37 6.32
C THR A 262 0.23 -13.41 4.87
N SER A 263 -1.06 -13.19 4.64
CA SER A 263 -1.63 -13.16 3.31
C SER A 263 -1.18 -11.96 2.48
N LEU A 264 -0.90 -10.82 3.12
CA LEU A 264 -0.27 -9.68 2.47
C LEU A 264 1.18 -10.01 2.07
N ILE A 265 1.94 -10.68 2.93
CA ILE A 265 3.29 -11.16 2.58
C ILE A 265 3.21 -12.17 1.42
N LEU A 266 2.25 -13.08 1.43
CA LEU A 266 2.05 -14.04 0.35
C LEU A 266 1.74 -13.32 -0.97
N LEU A 267 0.87 -12.29 -0.98
CA LEU A 267 0.64 -11.45 -2.15
C LEU A 267 1.96 -10.86 -2.68
N LEU A 268 2.80 -10.30 -1.81
CA LEU A 268 4.09 -9.74 -2.20
C LEU A 268 5.05 -10.79 -2.78
N VAL A 269 4.98 -12.04 -2.32
CA VAL A 269 5.74 -13.15 -2.92
C VAL A 269 5.27 -13.41 -4.36
N PHE A 270 3.96 -13.49 -4.60
CA PHE A 270 3.41 -13.63 -5.96
C PHE A 270 3.81 -12.47 -6.86
N GLU A 271 3.71 -11.24 -6.37
CA GLU A 271 4.12 -10.02 -7.07
C GLU A 271 5.61 -10.02 -7.41
N THR A 272 6.46 -10.42 -6.46
CA THR A 272 7.90 -10.52 -6.68
C THR A 272 8.23 -11.57 -7.74
N ILE A 273 7.57 -12.74 -7.70
CA ILE A 273 7.75 -13.79 -8.72
C ILE A 273 7.34 -13.27 -10.10
N ALA A 274 6.18 -12.61 -10.20
CA ALA A 274 5.72 -12.05 -11.47
C ALA A 274 6.69 -10.99 -12.02
N LEU A 275 7.19 -10.10 -11.16
CA LEU A 275 8.22 -9.13 -11.54
C LEU A 275 9.50 -9.82 -12.03
N LEU A 276 9.97 -10.86 -11.34
CA LEU A 276 11.14 -11.63 -11.77
C LEU A 276 10.92 -12.27 -13.15
N ILE A 277 9.72 -12.80 -13.42
CA ILE A 277 9.35 -13.34 -14.74
C ILE A 277 9.40 -12.25 -15.81
N VAL A 278 8.90 -11.04 -15.55
CA VAL A 278 9.00 -9.93 -16.52
C VAL A 278 10.45 -9.52 -16.77
N MET A 279 11.24 -9.40 -15.70
CA MET A 279 12.61 -8.90 -15.75
C MET A 279 13.59 -9.89 -16.40
N PHE A 280 13.37 -11.20 -16.20
CA PHE A 280 14.31 -12.26 -16.60
C PHE A 280 13.73 -13.26 -17.61
N GLY A 281 12.41 -13.32 -17.80
CA GLY A 281 11.74 -14.28 -18.67
C GLY A 281 11.78 -13.95 -20.16
N GLY A 282 12.59 -12.97 -20.58
CA GLY A 282 12.75 -12.58 -21.99
C GLY A 282 11.59 -11.78 -22.59
N LEU A 283 10.50 -11.55 -21.84
CA LEU A 283 9.35 -10.75 -22.29
C LEU A 283 9.75 -9.34 -22.70
N LEU A 284 10.68 -8.70 -21.96
CA LEU A 284 11.24 -7.38 -22.28
C LEU A 284 12.22 -7.36 -23.47
N THR A 285 12.68 -8.54 -23.92
CA THR A 285 13.62 -8.68 -25.05
C THR A 285 12.94 -9.05 -26.36
N VAL A 286 11.73 -9.62 -26.29
CA VAL A 286 10.87 -9.87 -27.47
C VAL A 286 10.20 -8.57 -27.95
N VAL A 287 10.15 -7.55 -27.07
CA VAL A 287 9.70 -6.21 -27.43
C VAL A 287 10.80 -5.37 -28.03
#